data_AF-A0A1L8TJR2-F1
#
_entry.id   AF-A0A1L8TJR2-F1
#
_cell.length_a   1.000
_cell.length_b   1.000
_cell.length_c   1.000
_cell.angle_alpha   90.00
_cell.angle_beta   90.00
_cell.angle_gamma   90.00
#
_symmetry.space_group_name_H-M   'P 1'
#
loop_
_entity.id
_entity.type
_entity.pdbx_description
1 polymer ?
#
loop_
_entity_poly.entity_id
_entity_poly.type
_entity_poly.pdbx_seq_one_letter_code
_entity_poly.pdbx_strand_id
1 'polypeptide(L)'
;MGIIVKDVYKKNVKSAAFLIMILAPFLVMGIFYLSQHFFGDANDINNIGIVSNQSSVAEELVKTKNKDYSFTVISSEKVAQSQLEDKKVDAYLTLKLGQEKVTGKLYSKAALGTSTETQLQQILNNLQASMRASQLNLTTAQVQKVMEPATFESNKVTFEHGKMQSDGGDSSIQFVLSFLTTIIMFVFIMSYSSIIAQEIASEKGTRIMEVLLSSMKAKTHYYGKLVAVLLVALTQLLIYGLALVIGYRQFKDFPMVKEFMNNVSIKSLLGSNVVIIMAFMLIGIFLYAVLSALCGSLVSKPEDTAKAIQPVMYLSMIGYMLGLILGASDPTNIIIKVTSYIPFLSSYSMPLRLASNTAGTSSALISLVVLIVFTVLLTIFSAQLYKSNVLVYSEGGTFSALKQSISIMRNDRKKG
;
A
#
# COMPACT_ATOMS: atom_id res chain seq x y z
N MET A 1 15.07 -16.78 30.15
CA MET A 1 14.14 -16.18 29.15
C MET A 1 14.06 -14.67 29.28
N GLY A 2 13.70 -14.11 30.45
CA GLY A 2 13.55 -12.66 30.63
C GLY A 2 14.79 -11.81 30.29
N ILE A 3 16.00 -12.32 30.56
CA ILE A 3 17.26 -11.65 30.19
C ILE A 3 17.37 -11.47 28.66
N ILE A 4 17.15 -12.54 27.89
CA ILE A 4 17.15 -12.53 26.42
C ILE A 4 16.13 -11.53 25.88
N VAL A 5 14.92 -11.55 26.44
CA VAL A 5 13.85 -10.64 26.04
C VAL A 5 14.30 -9.19 26.21
N LYS A 6 14.84 -8.86 27.39
CA LYS A 6 15.32 -7.52 27.73
C LYS A 6 16.48 -7.08 26.85
N ASP A 7 17.44 -7.96 26.58
CA ASP A 7 18.64 -7.64 25.82
C ASP A 7 18.30 -7.39 24.34
N VAL A 8 17.56 -8.30 23.72
CA VAL A 8 17.12 -8.16 22.33
C VAL A 8 16.19 -6.96 22.17
N TYR A 9 15.27 -6.74 23.11
CA TYR A 9 14.39 -5.57 23.09
C TYR A 9 15.18 -4.26 23.16
N LYS A 10 16.07 -4.12 24.15
CA LYS A 10 16.87 -2.89 24.32
C LYS A 10 17.79 -2.65 23.14
N LYS A 11 18.43 -3.69 22.61
CA LYS A 11 19.31 -3.61 21.44
C LYS A 11 18.56 -3.04 20.24
N ASN A 12 17.35 -3.52 19.98
CA ASN A 12 16.56 -3.08 18.82
C ASN A 12 15.92 -1.70 19.02
N VAL A 13 15.23 -1.45 20.15
CA VAL A 13 14.55 -0.17 20.40
C VAL A 13 15.52 1.02 20.50
N LYS A 14 16.75 0.81 20.99
CA LYS A 14 17.76 1.87 21.07
C LYS A 14 18.59 2.04 19.79
N SER A 15 18.36 1.23 18.77
CA SER A 15 19.12 1.30 17.54
C SER A 15 18.77 2.56 16.73
N ALA A 16 19.74 3.11 16.01
CA ALA A 16 19.48 4.19 15.04
C ALA A 16 18.50 3.72 13.95
N ALA A 17 18.57 2.44 13.56
CA ALA A 17 17.65 1.84 12.59
C ALA A 17 16.19 1.89 13.06
N PHE A 18 15.91 1.65 14.34
CA PHE A 18 14.56 1.75 14.91
C PHE A 18 14.03 3.19 14.89
N LEU A 19 14.89 4.17 15.22
CA LEU A 19 14.53 5.59 15.13
C LEU A 19 14.24 6.01 13.68
N ILE A 20 15.08 5.60 12.72
CA ILE A 20 14.84 5.85 11.29
C ILE A 20 13.54 5.19 10.85
N MET A 21 13.28 3.96 11.28
CA MET A 21 12.06 3.22 10.94
C MET A 21 10.80 3.93 11.45
N ILE A 22 10.84 4.52 12.66
CA ILE A 22 9.77 5.36 13.20
C ILE A 22 9.60 6.64 12.39
N LEU A 23 10.70 7.31 12.01
CA LEU A 23 10.63 8.59 11.32
C LEU A 23 10.30 8.46 9.82
N ALA A 24 10.55 7.31 9.21
CA ALA A 24 10.43 7.11 7.77
C ALA A 24 9.08 7.53 7.18
N PRO A 25 7.90 7.16 7.74
CA PRO A 25 6.62 7.61 7.20
C PRO A 25 6.45 9.13 7.25
N PHE A 26 6.95 9.78 8.32
CA PHE A 26 6.89 11.24 8.48
C PHE A 26 7.85 11.95 7.53
N LEU A 27 9.03 11.38 7.30
CA LEU A 27 9.98 11.88 6.31
C LEU A 27 9.39 11.78 4.91
N VAL A 28 8.76 10.65 4.55
CA VAL A 28 8.08 10.50 3.25
C VAL A 28 6.95 11.53 3.10
N MET A 29 6.11 11.72 4.13
CA MET A 29 5.08 12.76 4.11
C MET A 29 5.68 14.17 3.99
N GLY A 30 6.77 14.46 4.70
CA GLY A 30 7.47 15.73 4.61
C GLY A 30 8.06 15.98 3.22
N ILE A 31 8.70 14.97 2.62
CA ILE A 31 9.22 15.03 1.25
C ILE A 31 8.07 15.23 0.26
N PHE A 32 6.96 14.49 0.40
CA PHE A 32 5.79 14.65 -0.46
C PHE A 32 5.21 16.07 -0.37
N TYR A 33 5.07 16.60 0.85
CA TYR A 33 4.61 17.97 1.09
C TYR A 33 5.54 19.00 0.47
N LEU A 34 6.86 18.90 0.70
CA LEU A 34 7.85 19.79 0.10
C LEU A 34 7.84 19.67 -1.43
N SER A 35 7.70 18.45 -1.95
CA SER A 35 7.61 18.21 -3.39
C SER A 35 6.39 18.92 -3.98
N GLN A 36 5.22 18.83 -3.34
CA GLN A 36 4.03 19.52 -3.82
C GLN A 36 4.13 21.04 -3.66
N HIS A 37 4.69 21.54 -2.56
CA HIS A 37 4.80 22.98 -2.32
C HIS A 37 5.81 23.68 -3.24
N PHE A 38 6.94 23.01 -3.55
CA PHE A 38 8.01 23.59 -4.38
C PHE A 38 7.92 23.19 -5.85
N PHE A 39 7.31 22.05 -6.18
CA PHE A 39 7.28 21.50 -7.54
C PHE A 39 5.86 21.13 -8.02
N GLY A 40 4.80 21.42 -7.26
CA GLY A 40 3.41 21.20 -7.70
C GLY A 40 3.12 21.96 -9.00
N ASP A 41 3.38 23.27 -9.00
CA ASP A 41 3.18 24.14 -10.17
C ASP A 41 4.08 23.76 -11.37
N ALA A 42 5.17 23.04 -11.15
CA ALA A 42 6.12 22.64 -12.21
C ALA A 42 5.71 21.37 -12.96
N ASN A 43 4.78 20.57 -12.39
CA ASN A 43 4.27 19.35 -13.00
C ASN A 43 2.83 19.51 -13.53
N ASP A 44 2.17 20.61 -13.22
CA ASP A 44 0.84 20.89 -13.75
C ASP A 44 0.92 21.42 -15.17
N ILE A 45 0.20 20.75 -16.07
CA ILE A 45 0.01 21.18 -17.45
C ILE A 45 -0.95 22.35 -17.40
N ASN A 46 -0.42 23.54 -17.17
CA ASN A 46 -1.20 24.75 -16.95
C ASN A 46 -1.55 25.44 -18.26
N ASN A 47 -0.78 25.21 -19.33
CA ASN A 47 -0.98 25.86 -20.61
C ASN A 47 -0.90 24.90 -21.80
N ILE A 48 -2.04 24.70 -22.46
CA ILE A 48 -2.18 23.88 -23.67
C ILE A 48 -2.33 24.79 -24.89
N GLY A 49 -1.34 24.75 -25.78
CA GLY A 49 -1.39 25.45 -27.06
C GLY A 49 -2.40 24.81 -28.02
N ILE A 50 -3.30 25.57 -28.63
CA ILE A 50 -4.23 25.08 -29.65
C ILE A 50 -3.78 25.54 -31.02
N VAL A 51 -3.54 24.59 -31.93
CA VAL A 51 -3.31 24.84 -33.35
C VAL A 51 -4.50 24.30 -34.12
N SER A 52 -5.30 25.18 -34.72
CA SER A 52 -6.53 24.80 -35.44
C SER A 52 -6.49 25.25 -36.90
N ASN A 53 -7.08 24.48 -37.81
CA ASN A 53 -7.35 24.93 -39.18
C ASN A 53 -8.47 25.99 -39.27
N GLN A 54 -9.21 26.18 -38.18
CA GLN A 54 -10.26 27.19 -38.06
C GLN A 54 -10.04 27.99 -36.77
N SER A 55 -9.53 29.21 -36.89
CA SER A 55 -9.10 30.06 -35.76
C SER A 55 -10.24 30.40 -34.79
N SER A 56 -11.46 30.59 -35.29
CA SER A 56 -12.63 30.92 -34.47
C SER A 56 -12.96 29.86 -33.42
N VAL A 57 -12.66 28.59 -33.70
CA VAL A 57 -12.89 27.49 -32.75
C VAL A 57 -11.81 27.44 -31.67
N ALA A 58 -10.55 27.73 -32.04
CA ALA A 58 -9.49 27.84 -31.06
C ALA A 58 -9.75 28.99 -30.08
N GLU A 59 -10.22 30.14 -30.59
CA GLU A 59 -10.60 31.29 -29.75
C GLU A 59 -11.76 30.97 -28.79
N GLU A 60 -12.73 30.17 -29.22
CA GLU A 60 -13.85 29.78 -28.36
C GLU A 60 -13.40 28.80 -27.25
N LEU A 61 -12.48 27.89 -27.56
CA LEU A 61 -11.89 27.01 -26.55
C LEU A 61 -11.08 27.79 -25.50
N VAL A 62 -10.39 28.87 -25.89
CA VAL A 62 -9.69 29.76 -24.94
C VAL A 62 -10.63 30.43 -23.94
N LYS A 63 -11.87 30.69 -24.31
CA LYS A 63 -12.88 31.27 -23.39
C LYS A 63 -13.40 30.24 -22.38
N THR A 64 -13.18 28.96 -22.61
CA THR A 64 -13.62 27.89 -21.70
C THR A 64 -12.74 27.90 -20.45
N LYS A 65 -13.31 28.34 -19.32
CA LYS A 65 -12.60 28.30 -18.04
C LYS A 65 -12.51 26.86 -17.52
N ASN A 66 -11.30 26.36 -17.35
CA ASN A 66 -11.00 25.14 -16.60
C ASN A 66 -10.14 25.52 -15.37
N LYS A 67 -10.27 24.76 -14.28
CA LYS A 67 -9.48 24.96 -13.06
C LYS A 67 -8.07 24.38 -13.17
N ASP A 68 -7.90 23.39 -14.06
CA ASP A 68 -6.70 22.56 -14.13
C ASP A 68 -5.74 23.02 -15.24
N TYR A 69 -6.23 23.72 -16.26
CA TYR A 69 -5.42 24.21 -17.38
C TYR A 69 -6.07 25.38 -18.12
N SER A 70 -5.25 26.12 -18.87
CA SER A 70 -5.65 27.18 -19.77
C SER A 70 -5.28 26.83 -21.22
N PHE A 71 -6.03 27.37 -22.17
CA PHE A 71 -5.73 27.24 -23.58
C PHE A 71 -5.12 28.53 -24.12
N THR A 72 -4.15 28.40 -25.02
CA THR A 72 -3.59 29.53 -25.77
C THR A 72 -3.64 29.24 -27.26
N VAL A 73 -4.15 30.17 -28.08
CA VAL A 73 -4.13 29.99 -29.54
C VAL A 73 -2.71 30.12 -30.08
N ILE A 74 -2.28 29.16 -30.89
CA ILE A 74 -1.00 29.19 -31.58
C ILE A 74 -1.24 29.14 -33.09
N SER A 75 -0.53 30.01 -33.82
CA SER A 75 -0.72 30.25 -35.24
C SER A 75 -0.31 29.11 -36.17
N SER A 76 0.64 28.27 -35.76
CA SER A 76 1.06 27.10 -36.56
C SER A 76 1.69 26.00 -35.72
N GLU A 77 1.70 24.78 -36.26
CA GLU A 77 2.33 23.62 -35.63
C GLU A 77 3.83 23.83 -35.41
N LYS A 78 4.53 24.50 -36.33
CA LYS A 78 5.96 24.79 -36.19
C LYS A 78 6.25 25.73 -35.01
N VAL A 79 5.39 26.73 -34.80
CA VAL A 79 5.49 27.62 -33.63
C VAL A 79 5.15 26.87 -32.35
N ALA A 80 4.13 25.99 -32.37
CA ALA A 80 3.75 25.18 -31.22
C ALA A 80 4.88 24.22 -30.79
N GLN A 81 5.56 23.60 -31.76
CA GLN A 81 6.73 22.75 -31.50
C GLN A 81 7.86 23.53 -30.83
N SER A 82 8.20 24.72 -31.35
CA SER A 82 9.22 25.58 -30.73
C SER A 82 8.80 26.07 -29.34
N GLN A 83 7.53 26.43 -29.14
CA GLN A 83 7.03 26.84 -27.83
C GLN A 83 6.99 25.69 -26.81
N LEU A 84 6.69 24.46 -27.26
CA LEU A 84 6.81 23.25 -26.43
C LEU A 84 8.28 22.93 -26.12
N GLU A 85 9.19 23.21 -27.07
CA GLU A 85 10.61 23.04 -26.87
C GLU A 85 11.14 23.97 -25.77
N ASP A 86 10.80 25.25 -25.90
CA ASP A 86 11.15 26.37 -25.01
C ASP A 86 10.38 26.37 -23.67
N LYS A 87 9.44 25.42 -23.46
CA LYS A 87 8.54 25.35 -22.29
C LYS A 87 7.66 26.61 -22.09
N LYS A 88 7.27 27.27 -23.17
CA LYS A 88 6.24 28.33 -23.16
C LYS A 88 4.82 27.76 -23.11
N VAL A 89 4.66 26.55 -23.62
CA VAL A 89 3.47 25.70 -23.43
C VAL A 89 3.92 24.32 -22.95
N ASP A 90 3.07 23.68 -22.16
CA ASP A 90 3.37 22.37 -21.56
C ASP A 90 2.95 21.21 -22.50
N ALA A 91 1.92 21.48 -23.31
CA ALA A 91 1.44 20.61 -24.37
C ALA A 91 0.87 21.45 -25.52
N TYR A 92 0.73 20.88 -26.71
CA TYR A 92 -0.09 21.47 -27.77
C TYR A 92 -1.04 20.45 -28.40
N LEU A 93 -2.26 20.89 -28.66
CA LEU A 93 -3.33 20.17 -29.31
C LEU A 93 -3.51 20.69 -30.73
N THR A 94 -3.25 19.84 -31.72
CA THR A 94 -3.60 20.11 -33.11
C THR A 94 -5.05 19.69 -33.37
N LEU A 95 -5.86 20.61 -33.88
CA LEU A 95 -7.26 20.42 -34.19
C LEU A 95 -7.48 20.54 -35.69
N LYS A 96 -8.10 19.51 -36.27
CA LYS A 96 -8.57 19.51 -37.65
C LYS A 96 -10.08 19.34 -37.65
N LEU A 97 -10.77 20.39 -38.06
CA LEU A 97 -12.20 20.42 -38.28
C LEU A 97 -12.49 20.12 -39.75
N GLY A 98 -13.09 18.97 -40.03
CA GLY A 98 -13.73 18.66 -41.31
C GLY A 98 -15.22 18.99 -41.27
N GLN A 99 -15.98 18.59 -42.31
CA GLN A 99 -17.43 18.86 -42.33
C GLN A 99 -18.15 18.17 -41.16
N GLU A 100 -17.96 16.87 -40.92
CA GLU A 100 -18.70 16.13 -39.87
C GLU A 100 -17.82 15.53 -38.76
N LYS A 101 -16.50 15.77 -38.84
CA LYS A 101 -15.52 15.10 -37.99
C LYS A 101 -14.50 16.08 -37.44
N VAL A 102 -14.31 16.01 -36.13
CA VAL A 102 -13.23 16.70 -35.41
C VAL A 102 -12.13 15.68 -35.14
N THR A 103 -10.90 16.02 -35.47
CA THR A 103 -9.72 15.21 -35.12
C THR A 103 -8.77 16.04 -34.28
N GLY A 104 -8.45 15.56 -33.08
CA GLY A 104 -7.43 16.14 -32.20
C GLY A 104 -6.20 15.24 -32.13
N LYS A 105 -4.99 15.82 -32.18
CA LYS A 105 -3.76 15.14 -31.76
C LYS A 105 -3.02 15.99 -30.75
N LEU A 106 -2.75 15.41 -29.60
CA LEU A 106 -2.09 16.05 -28.47
C LEU A 106 -0.61 15.66 -28.44
N TYR A 107 0.24 16.65 -28.19
CA TYR A 107 1.68 16.50 -28.14
C TYR A 107 2.20 17.14 -26.84
N SER A 108 2.96 16.38 -26.06
CA SER A 108 3.57 16.84 -24.81
C SER A 108 4.91 16.15 -24.59
N LYS A 109 5.80 16.78 -23.80
CA LYS A 109 7.09 16.18 -23.41
C LYS A 109 6.97 15.23 -22.21
N ALA A 110 5.91 15.38 -21.42
CA ALA A 110 5.57 14.51 -20.30
C ALA A 110 4.19 13.87 -20.55
N ALA A 111 3.93 12.70 -19.98
CA ALA A 111 2.61 12.09 -20.04
C ALA A 111 1.58 13.04 -19.41
N LEU A 112 0.48 13.30 -20.14
CA LEU A 112 -0.65 13.99 -19.53
C LEU A 112 -1.35 13.02 -18.57
N GLY A 113 -1.89 13.54 -17.47
CA GLY A 113 -2.77 12.76 -16.61
C GLY A 113 -3.98 12.24 -17.40
N THR A 114 -4.43 11.02 -17.11
CA THR A 114 -5.60 10.39 -17.75
C THR A 114 -6.87 11.22 -17.60
N SER A 115 -6.99 11.99 -16.52
CA SER A 115 -8.08 12.96 -16.30
C SER A 115 -8.07 14.06 -17.36
N THR A 116 -6.92 14.70 -17.60
CA THR A 116 -6.75 15.76 -18.61
C THR A 116 -7.08 15.24 -20.00
N GLU A 117 -6.55 14.07 -20.38
CA GLU A 117 -6.85 13.45 -21.69
C GLU A 117 -8.34 13.16 -21.86
N THR A 118 -8.99 12.63 -20.82
CA THR A 118 -10.44 12.35 -20.84
C THR A 118 -11.27 13.62 -20.96
N GLN A 119 -10.90 14.68 -20.23
CA GLN A 119 -11.57 15.98 -20.33
C GLN A 119 -11.40 16.60 -21.72
N LEU A 120 -10.17 16.58 -22.28
CA LEU A 120 -9.91 17.06 -23.64
C LEU A 120 -10.74 16.27 -24.66
N GLN A 121 -10.81 14.95 -24.54
CA GLN A 121 -11.65 14.12 -25.40
C GLN A 121 -13.14 14.49 -25.29
N GLN A 122 -13.65 14.77 -24.09
CA GLN A 122 -15.03 15.24 -23.89
C GLN A 122 -15.28 16.59 -24.56
N ILE A 123 -14.35 17.54 -24.45
CA ILE A 123 -14.42 18.85 -25.12
C ILE A 123 -14.52 18.65 -26.65
N LEU A 124 -13.68 17.78 -27.23
CA LEU A 124 -13.71 17.49 -28.67
C LEU A 124 -15.00 16.79 -29.10
N ASN A 125 -15.52 15.88 -28.29
CA ASN A 125 -16.81 15.23 -28.54
C ASN A 125 -17.94 16.26 -28.55
N ASN A 126 -17.95 17.21 -27.60
CA ASN A 126 -18.93 18.28 -27.51
C ASN A 126 -18.86 19.24 -28.70
N LEU A 127 -17.64 19.58 -29.13
CA LEU A 127 -17.40 20.38 -30.32
C LEU A 127 -17.96 19.68 -31.58
N GLN A 128 -17.65 18.40 -31.77
CA GLN A 128 -18.14 17.63 -32.91
C GLN A 128 -19.66 17.50 -32.91
N ALA A 129 -20.28 17.28 -31.74
CA ALA A 129 -21.73 17.25 -31.59
C ALA A 129 -22.37 18.59 -32.00
N SER A 130 -21.78 19.70 -31.56
CA SER A 130 -22.25 21.05 -31.92
C SER A 130 -22.15 21.33 -33.43
N MET A 131 -21.06 20.90 -34.08
CA MET A 131 -20.90 21.04 -35.53
C MET A 131 -21.94 20.25 -36.33
N ARG A 132 -22.15 18.98 -35.97
CA ARG A 132 -23.17 18.13 -36.62
C ARG A 132 -24.56 18.67 -36.42
N ALA A 133 -24.85 19.17 -35.22
CA ALA A 133 -26.14 19.74 -34.92
C ALA A 133 -26.42 21.01 -35.74
N SER A 134 -25.40 21.86 -35.95
CA SER A 134 -25.51 23.02 -36.84
C SER A 134 -25.83 22.61 -38.28
N GLN A 135 -25.28 21.49 -38.78
CA GLN A 135 -25.59 20.98 -40.12
C GLN A 135 -27.00 20.41 -40.24
N LEU A 136 -27.51 19.84 -39.15
CA LEU A 136 -28.89 19.37 -39.03
C LEU A 136 -29.88 20.51 -38.77
N ASN A 137 -29.46 21.77 -38.82
CA ASN A 137 -30.27 22.97 -38.55
C ASN A 137 -30.90 22.97 -37.14
N LEU A 138 -30.23 22.34 -36.17
CA LEU A 138 -30.64 22.42 -34.77
C LEU A 138 -30.20 23.75 -34.18
N THR A 139 -31.09 24.38 -33.42
CA THR A 139 -30.77 25.60 -32.65
C THR A 139 -29.84 25.29 -31.49
N THR A 140 -29.03 26.25 -31.05
CA THR A 140 -28.13 26.10 -29.87
C THR A 140 -28.86 25.59 -28.63
N ALA A 141 -30.10 26.04 -28.40
CA ALA A 141 -30.94 25.58 -27.30
C ALA A 141 -31.34 24.10 -27.43
N GLN A 142 -31.64 23.62 -28.64
CA GLN A 142 -31.92 22.20 -28.89
C GLN A 142 -30.66 21.34 -28.68
N VAL A 143 -29.49 21.83 -29.09
CA VAL A 143 -28.21 21.13 -28.86
C VAL A 143 -27.91 21.03 -27.37
N GLN A 144 -28.03 22.13 -26.63
CA GLN A 144 -27.86 22.12 -25.18
C GLN A 144 -28.81 21.15 -24.50
N LYS A 145 -30.08 21.08 -24.94
CA LYS A 145 -31.06 20.14 -24.42
C LYS A 145 -30.74 18.67 -24.74
N VAL A 146 -30.19 18.39 -25.91
CA VAL A 146 -29.74 17.04 -26.31
C VAL A 146 -28.46 16.62 -25.57
N MET A 147 -27.60 17.59 -25.26
CA MET A 147 -26.33 17.39 -24.57
C MET A 147 -26.42 17.57 -23.05
N GLU A 148 -27.61 17.83 -22.51
CA GLU A 148 -27.83 17.99 -21.08
C GLU A 148 -27.46 16.67 -20.38
N PRO A 149 -26.46 16.67 -19.48
CA PRO A 149 -26.00 15.44 -18.86
C PRO A 149 -27.09 14.87 -17.97
N ALA A 150 -27.32 13.56 -18.06
CA ALA A 150 -28.22 12.88 -17.14
C ALA A 150 -27.68 13.01 -15.70
N THR A 151 -28.57 13.31 -14.75
CA THR A 151 -28.23 13.27 -13.33
C THR A 151 -27.97 11.82 -12.92
N PHE A 152 -26.76 11.54 -12.45
CA PHE A 152 -26.36 10.23 -11.95
C PHE A 152 -25.91 10.37 -10.49
N GLU A 153 -26.62 9.71 -9.59
CA GLU A 153 -26.26 9.62 -8.18
C GLU A 153 -25.91 8.16 -7.84
N SER A 154 -24.74 7.94 -7.25
CA SER A 154 -24.31 6.62 -6.78
C SER A 154 -24.24 6.62 -5.26
N ASN A 155 -25.08 5.79 -4.63
CA ASN A 155 -25.13 5.64 -3.18
C ASN A 155 -24.69 4.23 -2.80
N LYS A 156 -23.64 4.12 -1.98
CA LYS A 156 -23.26 2.85 -1.37
C LYS A 156 -24.22 2.55 -0.22
N VAL A 157 -24.75 1.32 -0.19
CA VAL A 157 -25.69 0.89 0.85
C VAL A 157 -25.23 -0.40 1.51
N THR A 158 -25.52 -0.52 2.80
CA THR A 158 -25.39 -1.76 3.58
C THR A 158 -26.75 -2.17 4.10
N PHE A 159 -26.89 -3.46 4.40
CA PHE A 159 -28.11 -3.99 5.02
C PHE A 159 -27.77 -4.49 6.41
N GLU A 160 -28.28 -3.81 7.43
CA GLU A 160 -28.26 -4.30 8.81
C GLU A 160 -29.67 -4.71 9.21
N HIS A 161 -29.86 -5.96 9.65
CA HIS A 161 -31.15 -6.50 10.07
C HIS A 161 -32.27 -6.29 9.02
N GLY A 162 -31.93 -6.44 7.73
CA GLY A 162 -32.88 -6.27 6.62
C GLY A 162 -33.24 -4.82 6.29
N LYS A 163 -32.67 -3.83 6.99
CA LYS A 163 -32.86 -2.41 6.68
C LYS A 163 -31.69 -1.88 5.88
N MET A 164 -32.01 -1.26 4.74
CA MET A 164 -31.06 -0.52 3.93
C MET A 164 -30.60 0.72 4.70
N GLN A 165 -29.30 0.83 4.92
CA GLN A 165 -28.65 2.01 5.47
C GLN A 165 -27.66 2.54 4.44
N SER A 166 -27.60 3.86 4.29
CA SER A 166 -26.56 4.49 3.49
C SER A 166 -25.22 4.28 4.20
N ASP A 167 -24.29 3.60 3.53
CA ASP A 167 -22.91 3.56 3.96
C ASP A 167 -22.29 4.88 3.50
N GLY A 168 -22.40 5.92 4.34
CA GLY A 168 -21.96 7.29 4.05
C GLY A 168 -20.45 7.46 3.88
N GLY A 169 -19.70 6.40 3.61
CA GLY A 169 -18.29 6.45 3.27
C GLY A 169 -18.10 6.59 1.76
N ASP A 170 -17.38 7.65 1.36
CA ASP A 170 -16.86 7.77 -0.01
C ASP A 170 -16.01 6.54 -0.35
N SER A 171 -16.39 5.84 -1.42
CA SER A 171 -15.69 4.66 -1.94
C SER A 171 -14.21 4.92 -2.21
N SER A 172 -13.85 6.15 -2.59
CA SER A 172 -12.47 6.58 -2.85
C SER A 172 -11.64 6.60 -1.56
N ILE A 173 -12.27 6.99 -0.46
CA ILE A 173 -11.61 7.07 0.84
C ILE A 173 -11.40 5.68 1.42
N GLN A 174 -12.42 4.82 1.35
CA GLN A 174 -12.29 3.43 1.79
C GLN A 174 -11.19 2.71 1.00
N PHE A 175 -11.08 2.98 -0.31
CA PHE A 175 -9.97 2.51 -1.14
C PHE A 175 -8.61 2.95 -0.59
N VAL A 176 -8.42 4.25 -0.33
CA VAL A 176 -7.16 4.78 0.23
C VAL A 176 -6.84 4.14 1.59
N LEU A 177 -7.83 3.99 2.48
CA LEU A 177 -7.63 3.38 3.79
C LEU A 177 -7.22 1.91 3.71
N SER A 178 -7.89 1.13 2.85
CA SER A 178 -7.56 -0.27 2.58
C SER A 178 -6.16 -0.42 1.97
N PHE A 179 -5.81 0.46 1.04
CA PHE A 179 -4.50 0.50 0.42
C PHE A 179 -3.39 0.81 1.46
N LEU A 180 -3.55 1.87 2.24
CA LEU A 180 -2.61 2.24 3.30
C LEU A 180 -2.46 1.15 4.35
N THR A 181 -3.57 0.55 4.80
CA THR A 181 -3.54 -0.57 5.75
C THR A 181 -2.66 -1.69 5.24
N THR A 182 -2.83 -2.09 3.98
CA THR A 182 -2.10 -3.20 3.37
C THR A 182 -0.60 -2.92 3.23
N ILE A 183 -0.24 -1.68 2.85
CA ILE A 183 1.16 -1.23 2.79
C ILE A 183 1.80 -1.25 4.18
N ILE A 184 1.13 -0.66 5.18
CA ILE A 184 1.64 -0.60 6.54
C ILE A 184 1.89 -2.02 7.07
N MET A 185 0.95 -2.95 6.85
CA MET A 185 1.13 -4.33 7.25
C MET A 185 2.36 -4.97 6.60
N PHE A 186 2.55 -4.77 5.30
CA PHE A 186 3.70 -5.32 4.58
C PHE A 186 5.02 -4.78 5.11
N VAL A 187 5.12 -3.45 5.31
CA VAL A 187 6.32 -2.80 5.84
C VAL A 187 6.66 -3.36 7.23
N PHE A 188 5.69 -3.46 8.13
CA PHE A 188 5.93 -4.01 9.47
C PHE A 188 6.31 -5.48 9.44
N ILE A 189 5.54 -6.31 8.73
CA ILE A 189 5.80 -7.75 8.63
C ILE A 189 7.21 -8.01 8.08
N MET A 190 7.60 -7.31 7.02
CA MET A 190 8.91 -7.48 6.40
C MET A 190 10.06 -6.94 7.28
N SER A 191 9.83 -5.81 7.95
CA SER A 191 10.82 -5.21 8.86
C SER A 191 11.16 -6.14 10.02
N TYR A 192 10.14 -6.62 10.74
CA TYR A 192 10.34 -7.49 11.89
C TYR A 192 10.79 -8.90 11.51
N SER A 193 10.39 -9.40 10.34
CA SER A 193 10.94 -10.61 9.73
C SER A 193 12.45 -10.52 9.49
N SER A 194 12.90 -9.39 8.94
CA SER A 194 14.32 -9.17 8.66
C SER A 194 15.13 -9.03 9.94
N ILE A 195 14.62 -8.28 10.93
CA ILE A 195 15.27 -8.10 12.24
C ILE A 195 15.50 -9.46 12.93
N ILE A 196 14.48 -10.30 13.06
CA ILE A 196 14.63 -11.57 13.79
C ILE A 196 15.60 -12.54 13.09
N ALA A 197 15.55 -12.59 11.76
CA ALA A 197 16.44 -13.44 10.98
C ALA A 197 17.89 -12.98 11.14
N GLN A 198 18.13 -11.67 11.05
CA GLN A 198 19.47 -11.10 11.22
C GLN A 198 20.00 -11.31 12.63
N GLU A 199 19.15 -11.14 13.65
CA GLU A 199 19.53 -11.37 15.05
C GLU A 199 19.98 -12.82 15.30
N ILE A 200 19.29 -13.79 14.71
CA ILE A 200 19.65 -15.21 14.86
C ILE A 200 20.92 -15.54 14.07
N ALA A 201 21.02 -15.08 12.82
CA ALA A 201 22.18 -15.32 11.98
C ALA A 201 23.46 -14.65 12.55
N SER A 202 23.34 -13.45 13.12
CA SER A 202 24.43 -12.71 13.78
C SER A 202 25.02 -13.48 14.96
N GLU A 203 24.20 -14.03 15.84
CA GLU A 203 24.68 -14.83 16.98
C GLU A 203 25.27 -16.17 16.57
N LYS A 204 24.70 -16.78 15.53
CA LYS A 204 25.23 -18.03 14.98
C LYS A 204 26.58 -17.80 14.30
N GLY A 205 26.71 -16.76 13.47
CA GLY A 205 27.95 -16.45 12.76
C GLY A 205 29.10 -15.99 13.66
N THR A 206 28.79 -15.38 14.81
CA THR A 206 29.79 -14.98 15.82
C THR A 206 30.14 -16.08 16.81
N ARG A 207 29.59 -17.30 16.66
CA ARG A 207 29.70 -18.43 17.61
C ARG A 207 29.26 -18.11 19.04
N ILE A 208 28.65 -16.95 19.29
CA ILE A 208 28.07 -16.58 20.58
C ILE A 208 26.96 -17.58 20.97
N MET A 209 26.29 -18.15 19.96
CA MET A 209 25.26 -19.16 20.16
C MET A 209 25.73 -20.40 20.95
N GLU A 210 26.98 -20.84 20.79
CA GLU A 210 27.53 -21.98 21.54
C GLU A 210 27.64 -21.66 23.03
N VAL A 211 28.12 -20.45 23.35
CA VAL A 211 28.22 -19.94 24.72
C VAL A 211 26.83 -19.77 25.33
N LEU A 212 25.88 -19.18 24.59
CA LEU A 212 24.50 -19.01 25.06
C LEU A 212 23.85 -20.36 25.38
N LEU A 213 24.02 -21.36 24.50
CA LEU A 213 23.41 -22.68 24.67
C LEU A 213 24.10 -23.56 25.72
N SER A 214 25.31 -23.22 26.16
CA SER A 214 25.93 -23.82 27.35
C SER A 214 25.18 -23.49 28.64
N SER A 215 24.46 -22.36 28.66
CA SER A 215 23.79 -21.81 29.84
C SER A 215 22.26 -21.80 29.72
N MET A 216 21.69 -22.15 28.55
CA MET A 216 20.24 -22.22 28.35
C MET A 216 19.80 -23.18 27.25
N LYS A 217 18.53 -23.60 27.30
CA LYS A 217 17.92 -24.44 26.25
C LYS A 217 17.67 -23.64 24.97
N ALA A 218 17.94 -24.24 23.81
CA ALA A 218 17.69 -23.61 22.49
C ALA A 218 16.25 -23.15 22.27
N LYS A 219 15.26 -23.90 22.76
CA LYS A 219 13.85 -23.49 22.70
C LYS A 219 13.59 -22.22 23.53
N THR A 220 14.20 -22.10 24.71
CA THR A 220 14.08 -20.90 25.56
C THR A 220 14.71 -19.68 24.89
N HIS A 221 15.83 -19.89 24.19
CA HIS A 221 16.46 -18.87 23.37
C HIS A 221 15.52 -18.39 22.25
N TYR A 222 14.98 -19.34 21.48
CA TYR A 222 14.04 -19.08 20.39
C TYR A 222 12.80 -18.28 20.82
N TYR A 223 12.07 -18.76 21.83
CA TYR A 223 10.86 -18.08 22.32
C TYR A 223 11.20 -16.70 22.89
N GLY A 224 12.32 -16.56 23.61
CA GLY A 224 12.77 -15.28 24.14
C GLY A 224 12.96 -14.23 23.04
N LYS A 225 13.57 -14.61 21.91
CA LYS A 225 13.75 -13.70 20.78
C LYS A 225 12.44 -13.30 20.10
N LEU A 226 11.54 -14.27 19.87
CA LEU A 226 10.25 -13.98 19.25
C LEU A 226 9.41 -13.03 20.10
N VAL A 227 9.38 -13.23 21.42
CA VAL A 227 8.68 -12.33 22.35
C VAL A 227 9.33 -10.95 22.35
N ALA A 228 10.66 -10.86 22.34
CA ALA A 228 11.35 -9.58 22.27
C ALA A 228 10.97 -8.78 21.03
N VAL A 229 11.02 -9.40 19.85
CA VAL A 229 10.69 -8.76 18.57
C VAL A 229 9.24 -8.30 18.54
N LEU A 230 8.31 -9.09 19.10
CA LEU A 230 6.91 -8.67 19.23
C LEU A 230 6.75 -7.45 20.14
N LEU A 231 7.52 -7.36 21.23
CA LEU A 231 7.51 -6.17 22.11
C LEU A 231 8.10 -4.93 21.42
N VAL A 232 9.13 -5.10 20.58
CA VAL A 232 9.67 -4.01 19.76
C VAL A 232 8.59 -3.49 18.80
N ALA A 233 7.89 -4.39 18.11
CA ALA A 233 6.76 -4.05 17.23
C ALA A 233 5.63 -3.32 17.96
N LEU A 234 5.24 -3.82 19.13
CA LEU A 234 4.22 -3.20 19.97
C LEU A 234 4.65 -1.78 20.40
N THR A 235 5.91 -1.58 20.73
CA THR A 235 6.46 -0.27 21.10
C THR A 235 6.39 0.71 19.94
N GLN A 236 6.75 0.28 18.73
CA GLN A 236 6.63 1.12 17.54
C GLN A 236 5.16 1.51 17.27
N LEU A 237 4.23 0.57 17.41
CA LEU A 237 2.81 0.83 17.25
C LEU A 237 2.28 1.83 18.28
N LEU A 238 2.70 1.73 19.54
CA LEU A 238 2.35 2.70 20.57
C LEU A 238 2.89 4.10 20.24
N ILE A 239 4.13 4.19 19.75
CA ILE A 239 4.73 5.46 19.32
C ILE A 239 3.92 6.07 18.16
N TYR A 240 3.49 5.27 17.18
CA TYR A 240 2.62 5.75 16.10
C TYR A 240 1.24 6.16 16.57
N GLY A 241 0.62 5.43 17.49
CA GLY A 241 -0.64 5.82 18.11
C GLY A 241 -0.53 7.18 18.79
N LEU A 242 0.53 7.40 19.57
CA LEU A 242 0.80 8.69 20.22
C LEU A 242 1.11 9.80 19.20
N ALA A 243 1.92 9.51 18.18
CA ALA A 243 2.27 10.46 17.13
C ALA A 243 1.03 10.90 16.33
N LEU A 244 0.10 9.99 16.04
CA LEU A 244 -1.17 10.32 15.38
C LEU A 244 -2.03 11.24 16.25
N VAL A 245 -2.13 10.97 17.56
CA VAL A 245 -2.92 11.81 18.49
C VAL A 245 -2.30 13.20 18.64
N ILE A 246 -0.98 13.28 18.84
CA ILE A 246 -0.25 14.55 18.99
C ILE A 246 -0.29 15.32 17.67
N GLY A 247 0.00 14.65 16.55
CA GLY A 247 -0.01 15.22 15.21
C GLY A 247 -1.38 15.77 14.85
N TYR A 248 -2.46 15.02 15.10
CA TYR A 248 -3.81 15.53 14.88
C TYR A 248 -4.09 16.79 15.70
N ARG A 249 -3.74 16.82 16.99
CA ARG A 249 -3.96 18.00 17.84
C ARG A 249 -3.18 19.23 17.36
N GLN A 250 -1.96 19.03 16.89
CA GLN A 250 -1.08 20.11 16.47
C GLN A 250 -1.40 20.63 15.06
N PHE A 251 -1.82 19.75 14.14
CA PHE A 251 -1.94 20.05 12.72
C PHE A 251 -3.39 20.06 12.21
N LYS A 252 -4.41 19.90 13.06
CA LYS A 252 -5.84 19.91 12.66
C LYS A 252 -6.27 21.12 11.81
N ASP A 253 -5.63 22.27 12.02
CA ASP A 253 -6.01 23.54 11.38
C ASP A 253 -5.30 23.75 10.02
N PHE A 254 -4.34 22.88 9.67
CA PHE A 254 -3.69 22.92 8.36
C PHE A 254 -4.70 22.57 7.24
N PRO A 255 -4.71 23.30 6.11
CA PRO A 255 -5.66 23.08 5.02
C PRO A 255 -5.74 21.63 4.53
N MET A 256 -4.60 20.98 4.32
CA MET A 256 -4.51 19.58 3.89
C MET A 256 -5.13 18.61 4.90
N VAL A 257 -4.88 18.82 6.19
CA VAL A 257 -5.42 17.96 7.26
C VAL A 257 -6.93 18.18 7.40
N LYS A 258 -7.38 19.44 7.28
CA LYS A 258 -8.79 19.80 7.36
C LYS A 258 -9.58 19.23 6.18
N GLU A 259 -9.03 19.31 4.96
CA GLU A 259 -9.61 18.70 3.77
C GLU A 259 -9.66 17.18 3.89
N PHE A 260 -8.57 16.55 4.34
CA PHE A 260 -8.57 15.11 4.63
C PHE A 260 -9.62 14.76 5.68
N MET A 261 -9.80 15.57 6.72
CA MET A 261 -10.75 15.28 7.80
C MET A 261 -12.21 15.56 7.48
N ASN A 262 -12.48 16.46 6.54
CA ASN A 262 -13.84 16.68 6.04
C ASN A 262 -14.30 15.49 5.18
N ASN A 263 -13.37 14.87 4.46
CA ASN A 263 -13.64 13.73 3.61
C ASN A 263 -13.61 12.43 4.43
N VAL A 264 -12.64 12.25 5.32
CA VAL A 264 -12.44 11.03 6.11
C VAL A 264 -13.06 11.16 7.50
N SER A 265 -14.13 10.41 7.75
CA SER A 265 -14.70 10.30 9.09
C SER A 265 -13.68 9.67 10.07
N ILE A 266 -13.28 10.38 11.13
CA ILE A 266 -12.43 9.80 12.21
C ILE A 266 -13.03 8.50 12.76
N LYS A 267 -14.37 8.38 12.76
CA LYS A 267 -15.09 7.17 13.19
C LYS A 267 -14.89 5.97 12.27
N SER A 268 -14.65 6.15 10.96
CA SER A 268 -14.28 5.04 10.07
C SER A 268 -12.82 4.63 10.27
N LEU A 269 -11.94 5.61 10.52
CA LEU A 269 -10.53 5.40 10.83
C LEU A 269 -10.28 4.71 12.18
N LEU A 270 -11.09 5.05 13.20
CA LEU A 270 -11.00 4.55 14.58
C LEU A 270 -12.17 3.63 14.94
N GLY A 271 -12.83 3.06 13.93
CA GLY A 271 -14.02 2.23 14.11
C GLY A 271 -13.75 0.94 14.89
N SER A 272 -14.83 0.20 15.18
CA SER A 272 -14.81 -1.08 15.90
C SER A 272 -13.78 -2.09 15.34
N ASN A 273 -13.51 -2.02 14.03
CA ASN A 273 -12.63 -2.95 13.35
C ASN A 273 -11.12 -2.68 13.56
N VAL A 274 -10.72 -1.51 14.05
CA VAL A 274 -9.29 -1.16 14.20
C VAL A 274 -8.57 -2.09 15.17
N VAL A 275 -9.21 -2.45 16.29
CA VAL A 275 -8.62 -3.37 17.27
C VAL A 275 -8.37 -4.74 16.63
N ILE A 276 -9.28 -5.20 15.77
CA ILE A 276 -9.14 -6.47 15.05
C ILE A 276 -8.05 -6.38 13.99
N ILE A 277 -7.98 -5.28 13.23
CA ILE A 277 -6.89 -5.02 12.27
C ILE A 277 -5.53 -5.04 12.98
N MET A 278 -5.43 -4.39 14.14
CA MET A 278 -4.22 -4.37 14.96
C MET A 278 -3.87 -5.77 15.49
N ALA A 279 -4.86 -6.58 15.86
CA ALA A 279 -4.64 -7.97 16.25
C ALA A 279 -4.10 -8.81 15.08
N PHE A 280 -4.68 -8.69 13.88
CA PHE A 280 -4.13 -9.31 12.67
C PHE A 280 -2.71 -8.86 12.38
N MET A 281 -2.40 -7.58 12.60
CA MET A 281 -1.06 -7.03 12.42
C MET A 281 -0.05 -7.68 13.37
N LEU A 282 -0.37 -7.73 14.66
CA LEU A 282 0.52 -8.33 15.66
C LEU A 282 0.71 -9.84 15.43
N ILE A 283 -0.37 -10.58 15.17
CA ILE A 283 -0.30 -12.02 14.90
C ILE A 283 0.41 -12.28 13.56
N GLY A 284 0.16 -11.46 12.54
CA GLY A 284 0.86 -11.53 11.25
C GLY A 284 2.36 -11.30 11.41
N ILE A 285 2.76 -10.23 12.09
CA ILE A 285 4.17 -9.96 12.43
C ILE A 285 4.79 -11.18 13.13
N PHE A 286 4.10 -11.73 14.14
CA PHE A 286 4.59 -12.88 14.88
C PHE A 286 4.71 -14.14 14.01
N LEU A 287 3.71 -14.44 13.18
CA LEU A 287 3.69 -15.57 12.26
C LEU A 287 4.86 -15.53 11.27
N TYR A 288 5.07 -14.38 10.63
CA TYR A 288 6.16 -14.19 9.69
C TYR A 288 7.53 -14.15 10.39
N ALA A 289 7.60 -13.62 11.62
CA ALA A 289 8.81 -13.68 12.44
C ALA A 289 9.19 -15.12 12.81
N VAL A 290 8.23 -15.99 13.10
CA VAL A 290 8.46 -17.42 13.38
C VAL A 290 9.10 -18.13 12.19
N LEU A 291 8.60 -17.85 10.98
CA LEU A 291 9.13 -18.42 9.74
C LEU A 291 10.51 -17.84 9.38
N SER A 292 10.67 -16.53 9.52
CA SER A 292 11.96 -15.84 9.33
C SER A 292 13.02 -16.29 10.32
N ALA A 293 12.65 -16.54 11.57
CA ALA A 293 13.55 -17.06 12.59
C ALA A 293 14.06 -18.46 12.24
N LEU A 294 13.21 -19.31 11.64
CA LEU A 294 13.62 -20.60 11.11
C LEU A 294 14.61 -20.43 9.97
N CYS A 295 14.28 -19.61 8.97
CA CYS A 295 15.14 -19.32 7.83
C CYS A 295 16.50 -18.75 8.25
N GLY A 296 16.52 -17.79 9.17
CA GLY A 296 17.75 -17.20 9.73
C GLY A 296 18.61 -18.21 10.50
N SER A 297 18.00 -19.25 11.10
CA SER A 297 18.76 -20.33 11.75
C SER A 297 19.47 -21.27 10.78
N LEU A 298 19.09 -21.28 9.50
CA LEU A 298 19.69 -22.13 8.47
C LEU A 298 21.01 -21.58 7.92
N VAL A 299 21.28 -20.29 8.10
CA VAL A 299 22.52 -19.66 7.65
C VAL A 299 23.55 -19.59 8.76
N SER A 300 24.82 -19.72 8.37
CA SER A 300 25.95 -19.58 9.28
C SER A 300 26.53 -18.17 9.26
N LYS A 301 26.16 -17.34 8.27
CA LYS A 301 26.69 -16.00 8.05
C LYS A 301 25.56 -14.97 8.03
N PRO A 302 25.69 -13.83 8.73
CA PRO A 302 24.66 -12.81 8.77
C PRO A 302 24.39 -12.18 7.39
N GLU A 303 25.37 -12.19 6.51
CA GLU A 303 25.29 -11.65 5.15
C GLU A 303 24.38 -12.49 4.24
N ASP A 304 24.22 -13.78 4.54
CA ASP A 304 23.37 -14.70 3.77
C ASP A 304 21.89 -14.64 4.21
N THR A 305 21.57 -13.91 5.27
CA THR A 305 20.22 -13.80 5.84
C THR A 305 19.19 -13.32 4.82
N ALA A 306 19.54 -12.28 4.04
CA ALA A 306 18.64 -11.71 3.03
C ALA A 306 18.26 -12.73 1.95
N LYS A 307 19.16 -13.66 1.61
CA LYS A 307 18.88 -14.78 0.70
C LYS A 307 18.04 -15.87 1.38
N ALA A 308 18.31 -16.15 2.65
CA ALA A 308 17.60 -17.18 3.39
C ALA A 308 16.11 -16.86 3.62
N ILE A 309 15.77 -15.58 3.79
CA ILE A 309 14.39 -15.14 4.00
C ILE A 309 13.59 -14.89 2.72
N GLN A 310 14.17 -15.11 1.53
CA GLN A 310 13.46 -14.94 0.25
C GLN A 310 12.13 -15.70 0.17
N PRO A 311 12.00 -16.95 0.64
CA PRO A 311 10.71 -17.64 0.66
C PRO A 311 9.67 -16.90 1.50
N VAL A 312 10.08 -16.31 2.62
CA VAL A 312 9.22 -15.50 3.48
C VAL A 312 8.80 -14.22 2.78
N MET A 313 9.74 -13.57 2.11
CA MET A 313 9.49 -12.35 1.34
C MET A 313 8.51 -12.61 0.19
N TYR A 314 8.69 -13.68 -0.59
CA TYR A 314 7.77 -14.03 -1.68
C TYR A 314 6.37 -14.37 -1.16
N LEU A 315 6.27 -15.15 -0.08
CA LEU A 315 4.98 -15.47 0.54
C LEU A 315 4.26 -14.21 1.05
N SER A 316 5.00 -13.30 1.67
CA SER A 316 4.52 -11.99 2.12
C SER A 316 4.06 -11.13 0.95
N MET A 317 4.87 -11.09 -0.12
CA MET A 317 4.62 -10.31 -1.32
C MET A 317 3.38 -10.79 -2.07
N ILE A 318 3.12 -12.10 -2.11
CA ILE A 318 1.87 -12.65 -2.69
C ILE A 318 0.65 -12.13 -1.92
N GLY A 319 0.66 -12.21 -0.59
CA GLY A 319 -0.44 -11.70 0.24
C GLY A 319 -0.65 -10.19 0.06
N TYR A 320 0.45 -9.44 0.04
CA TYR A 320 0.46 -7.99 -0.20
C TYR A 320 -0.09 -7.63 -1.59
N MET A 321 0.38 -8.29 -2.65
CA MET A 321 -0.04 -8.02 -4.04
C MET A 321 -1.49 -8.41 -4.30
N LEU A 322 -1.96 -9.52 -3.72
CA LEU A 322 -3.38 -9.87 -3.78
C LEU A 322 -4.23 -8.75 -3.16
N GLY A 323 -3.84 -8.27 -1.97
CA GLY A 323 -4.50 -7.14 -1.34
C GLY A 323 -4.47 -5.87 -2.21
N LEU A 324 -3.30 -5.51 -2.73
CA LEU A 324 -3.12 -4.27 -3.47
C LEU A 324 -3.85 -4.25 -4.83
N ILE A 325 -3.77 -5.34 -5.61
CA ILE A 325 -4.30 -5.38 -6.97
C ILE A 325 -5.80 -5.73 -6.96
N LEU A 326 -6.15 -6.83 -6.29
CA LEU A 326 -7.52 -7.35 -6.31
C LEU A 326 -8.33 -6.78 -5.16
N GLY A 327 -7.76 -6.71 -3.96
CA GLY A 327 -8.47 -6.25 -2.76
C GLY A 327 -8.81 -4.77 -2.80
N ALA A 328 -7.91 -3.91 -3.26
CA ALA A 328 -8.19 -2.48 -3.32
C ALA A 328 -9.27 -2.17 -4.38
N SER A 329 -9.17 -2.77 -5.56
CA SER A 329 -10.10 -2.52 -6.69
C SER A 329 -11.47 -3.17 -6.50
N ASP A 330 -11.51 -4.41 -6.02
CA ASP A 330 -12.74 -5.15 -5.71
C ASP A 330 -12.55 -5.97 -4.42
N PRO A 331 -12.77 -5.34 -3.25
CA PRO A 331 -12.64 -6.04 -1.97
C PRO A 331 -13.65 -7.19 -1.78
N THR A 332 -14.68 -7.26 -2.64
CA THR A 332 -15.71 -8.31 -2.59
C THR A 332 -15.39 -9.52 -3.47
N ASN A 333 -14.28 -9.46 -4.20
CA ASN A 333 -13.81 -10.51 -5.08
C ASN A 333 -13.68 -11.85 -4.34
N ILE A 334 -14.07 -12.95 -5.00
CA ILE A 334 -14.07 -14.29 -4.41
C ILE A 334 -12.67 -14.73 -3.94
N ILE A 335 -11.62 -14.36 -4.68
CA ILE A 335 -10.23 -14.69 -4.33
C ILE A 335 -9.87 -14.00 -3.01
N ILE A 336 -10.25 -12.74 -2.85
CA ILE A 336 -10.00 -11.96 -1.63
C ILE A 336 -10.81 -12.52 -0.46
N LYS A 337 -12.06 -12.92 -0.68
CA LYS A 337 -12.88 -13.57 0.35
C LYS A 337 -12.28 -14.88 0.85
N VAL A 338 -11.77 -15.72 -0.04
CA VAL A 338 -11.16 -17.02 0.33
C VAL A 338 -9.81 -16.83 1.02
N THR A 339 -8.93 -16.01 0.43
CA THR A 339 -7.59 -15.75 0.98
C THR A 339 -7.64 -15.07 2.35
N SER A 340 -8.74 -14.39 2.67
CA SER A 340 -9.02 -13.84 4.00
C SER A 340 -9.06 -14.89 5.11
N TYR A 341 -9.18 -16.18 4.82
CA TYR A 341 -9.19 -17.26 5.83
C TYR A 341 -7.95 -18.16 5.77
N ILE A 342 -7.09 -17.99 4.76
CA ILE A 342 -5.87 -18.79 4.60
C ILE A 342 -4.75 -18.13 5.43
N PRO A 343 -4.10 -18.82 6.39
CA PRO A 343 -2.98 -18.25 7.15
C PRO A 343 -1.88 -17.69 6.24
N PHE A 344 -1.09 -16.73 6.74
CA PHE A 344 -0.21 -15.84 5.97
C PHE A 344 -0.97 -14.83 5.10
N LEU A 345 -1.78 -15.28 4.15
CA LEU A 345 -2.52 -14.41 3.22
C LEU A 345 -3.62 -13.59 3.93
N SER A 346 -4.27 -14.19 4.90
CA SER A 346 -5.27 -13.57 5.78
C SER A 346 -4.70 -12.41 6.60
N SER A 347 -3.39 -12.41 6.86
CA SER A 347 -2.70 -11.29 7.53
C SER A 347 -2.76 -10.00 6.72
N TYR A 348 -3.09 -10.05 5.43
CA TYR A 348 -3.24 -8.89 4.55
C TYR A 348 -4.69 -8.69 4.12
N SER A 349 -5.28 -9.75 3.56
CA SER A 349 -6.60 -9.69 2.89
C SER A 349 -7.75 -9.42 3.85
N MET A 350 -7.76 -9.97 5.07
CA MET A 350 -8.86 -9.71 6.01
C MET A 350 -8.80 -8.28 6.60
N PRO A 351 -7.64 -7.76 7.06
CA PRO A 351 -7.51 -6.35 7.44
C PRO A 351 -7.89 -5.37 6.34
N LEU A 352 -7.50 -5.64 5.09
CA LEU A 352 -7.93 -4.85 3.94
C LEU A 352 -9.45 -4.80 3.84
N ARG A 353 -10.11 -5.95 3.93
CA ARG A 353 -11.58 -6.03 3.83
C ARG A 353 -12.27 -5.32 4.98
N LEU A 354 -11.71 -5.40 6.19
CA LEU A 354 -12.18 -4.64 7.35
C LEU A 354 -12.04 -3.13 7.14
N ALA A 355 -10.92 -2.67 6.56
CA ALA A 355 -10.69 -1.26 6.24
C ALA A 355 -11.65 -0.74 5.14
N SER A 356 -12.06 -1.61 4.21
CA SER A 356 -13.06 -1.30 3.16
C SER A 356 -14.52 -1.52 3.60
N ASN A 357 -14.76 -1.89 4.86
CA ASN A 357 -16.08 -2.27 5.39
C ASN A 357 -16.79 -3.38 4.58
N THR A 358 -16.05 -4.29 3.94
CA THR A 358 -16.60 -5.41 3.15
C THR A 358 -16.57 -6.76 3.86
N ALA A 359 -16.01 -6.81 5.06
CA ALA A 359 -16.06 -7.98 5.94
C ALA A 359 -16.74 -7.59 7.26
N GLY A 360 -17.64 -8.45 7.73
CA GLY A 360 -18.23 -8.32 9.05
C GLY A 360 -17.23 -8.70 10.15
N THR A 361 -17.45 -8.14 11.34
CA THR A 361 -16.65 -8.42 12.54
C THR A 361 -16.61 -9.92 12.86
N SER A 362 -17.73 -10.64 12.71
CA SER A 362 -17.82 -12.08 12.98
C SER A 362 -16.92 -12.92 12.05
N SER A 363 -16.94 -12.63 10.74
CA SER A 363 -16.05 -13.30 9.78
C SER A 363 -14.58 -13.04 10.09
N ALA A 364 -14.25 -11.80 10.49
CA ALA A 364 -12.89 -11.45 10.85
C ALA A 364 -12.40 -12.16 12.11
N LEU A 365 -13.25 -12.31 13.13
CA LEU A 365 -12.91 -13.08 14.34
C LEU A 365 -12.63 -14.55 14.03
N ILE A 366 -13.43 -15.18 13.17
CA ILE A 366 -13.20 -16.57 12.74
C ILE A 366 -11.84 -16.69 12.05
N SER A 367 -11.55 -15.81 11.09
CA SER A 367 -10.25 -15.79 10.42
C SER A 367 -9.09 -15.55 11.39
N LEU A 368 -9.26 -14.64 12.35
CA LEU A 368 -8.24 -14.34 13.35
C LEU A 368 -7.94 -15.56 14.23
N VAL A 369 -8.97 -16.30 14.66
CA VAL A 369 -8.79 -17.55 15.42
C VAL A 369 -8.04 -18.60 14.60
N VAL A 370 -8.41 -18.79 13.32
CA VAL A 370 -7.71 -19.70 12.40
C VAL A 370 -6.24 -19.30 12.27
N LEU A 371 -5.95 -18.01 12.11
CA LEU A 371 -4.60 -17.47 12.02
C LEU A 371 -3.81 -17.72 13.31
N ILE A 372 -4.41 -17.48 14.48
CA ILE A 372 -3.78 -17.71 15.80
C ILE A 372 -3.43 -19.19 15.98
N VAL A 373 -4.40 -20.09 15.73
CA VAL A 373 -4.19 -21.55 15.86
C VAL A 373 -3.06 -22.00 14.95
N PHE A 374 -3.08 -21.59 13.68
CA PHE A 374 -2.01 -21.91 12.74
C PHE A 374 -0.65 -21.37 13.21
N THR A 375 -0.63 -20.14 13.72
CA THR A 375 0.59 -19.50 14.23
C THR A 375 1.18 -20.27 15.41
N VAL A 376 0.36 -20.73 16.35
CA VAL A 376 0.80 -21.56 17.48
C VAL A 376 1.40 -22.88 16.99
N LEU A 377 0.72 -23.57 16.07
CA LEU A 377 1.20 -24.83 15.49
C LEU A 377 2.54 -24.64 14.78
N LEU A 378 2.65 -23.60 13.94
CA LEU A 378 3.89 -23.27 13.24
C LEU A 378 5.01 -22.93 14.22
N THR A 379 4.72 -22.21 15.30
CA THR A 379 5.71 -21.84 16.32
C THR A 379 6.28 -23.08 17.01
N ILE A 380 5.42 -24.04 17.38
CA ILE A 380 5.85 -25.30 18.02
C ILE A 380 6.72 -26.11 17.04
N PHE A 381 6.31 -26.22 15.78
CA PHE A 381 7.06 -26.90 14.74
C PHE A 381 8.42 -26.24 14.47
N SER A 382 8.42 -24.92 14.31
CA SER A 382 9.61 -24.10 14.06
C SER A 382 10.62 -24.19 15.21
N ALA A 383 10.15 -24.16 16.47
CA ALA A 383 11.00 -24.31 17.65
C ALA A 383 11.70 -25.69 17.71
N GLN A 384 11.07 -26.75 17.18
CA GLN A 384 11.70 -28.07 17.09
C GLN A 384 12.84 -28.06 16.06
N LEU A 385 12.60 -27.51 14.87
CA LEU A 385 13.63 -27.40 13.83
C LEU A 385 14.76 -26.46 14.24
N TYR A 386 14.45 -25.35 14.90
CA TYR A 386 15.44 -24.42 15.42
C TYR A 386 16.43 -25.11 16.37
N LYS A 387 15.92 -25.93 17.32
CA LYS A 387 16.77 -26.71 18.24
C LYS A 387 17.78 -27.58 17.48
N SER A 388 17.36 -28.20 16.37
CA SER A 388 18.21 -29.10 15.58
C SER A 388 19.21 -28.36 14.68
N ASN A 389 18.95 -27.10 14.32
CA ASN A 389 19.75 -26.34 13.34
C ASN A 389 20.71 -25.32 13.94
N VAL A 390 20.38 -24.83 15.12
CA VAL A 390 21.04 -23.65 15.69
C VAL A 390 22.55 -23.87 15.92
N LEU A 391 23.00 -25.12 16.07
CA LEU A 391 24.42 -25.51 16.20
C LEU A 391 25.00 -26.19 14.95
N VAL A 392 24.23 -26.29 13.86
CA VAL A 392 24.68 -26.95 12.63
C VAL A 392 25.26 -25.92 11.67
N TYR A 393 26.57 -25.97 11.44
CA TYR A 393 27.25 -25.16 10.45
C TYR A 393 27.36 -25.96 9.14
N SER A 394 26.32 -25.86 8.31
CA SER A 394 26.28 -26.53 6.99
C SER A 394 26.93 -25.65 5.93
N GLU A 395 27.87 -26.21 5.17
CA GLU A 395 28.48 -25.57 3.99
C GLU A 395 27.65 -25.77 2.70
N GLY A 396 26.62 -26.62 2.73
CA GLY A 396 25.85 -27.05 1.54
C GLY A 396 24.65 -26.18 1.16
N GLY A 397 24.51 -24.97 1.70
CA GLY A 397 23.39 -24.05 1.44
C GLY A 397 22.10 -24.35 2.21
N THR A 398 21.09 -23.48 2.06
CA THR A 398 19.85 -23.46 2.87
C THR A 398 19.00 -24.73 2.74
N PHE A 399 18.92 -25.31 1.54
CA PHE A 399 18.15 -26.53 1.28
C PHE A 399 18.80 -27.78 1.87
N SER A 400 20.13 -27.88 1.79
CA SER A 400 20.90 -28.95 2.42
C SER A 400 20.79 -28.88 3.95
N ALA A 401 20.92 -27.67 4.50
CA ALA A 401 20.71 -27.40 5.92
C ALA A 401 19.31 -27.85 6.38
N LEU A 402 18.25 -27.50 5.66
CA LEU A 402 16.87 -27.89 5.97
C LEU A 402 16.67 -29.42 5.94
N LYS A 403 17.21 -30.10 4.93
CA LYS A 403 17.13 -31.57 4.80
C LYS A 403 17.83 -32.27 5.96
N GLN A 404 19.00 -31.75 6.37
CA GLN A 404 19.74 -32.23 7.52
C GLN A 404 18.97 -32.01 8.83
N SER A 405 18.29 -30.87 9.00
CA SER A 405 17.43 -30.59 10.16
C SER A 405 16.34 -31.63 10.33
N ILE A 406 15.64 -31.94 9.24
CA ILE A 406 14.51 -32.86 9.24
C ILE A 406 15.00 -34.27 9.57
N SER A 407 16.18 -34.65 9.07
CA SER A 407 16.82 -35.93 9.40
C SER A 407 17.17 -36.04 10.89
N ILE A 408 17.84 -35.02 11.45
CA ILE A 408 18.21 -34.97 12.87
C ILE A 408 16.95 -35.04 13.76
N MET A 409 15.92 -34.24 13.44
CA MET A 409 14.65 -34.23 14.18
C MET A 409 13.97 -35.61 14.18
N ARG A 410 13.97 -36.32 13.05
CA ARG A 410 13.41 -37.68 12.96
C ARG A 410 14.21 -38.69 13.77
N ASN A 411 15.53 -38.55 13.81
CA ASN A 411 16.40 -39.45 14.57
C ASN A 411 16.29 -39.23 16.08
N ASP A 412 16.15 -37.98 16.54
CA ASP A 412 15.91 -37.66 17.95
C ASP A 412 14.57 -38.23 18.44
N ARG A 413 13.51 -38.22 17.60
CA ARG A 413 12.21 -38.83 17.91
C ARG A 413 12.21 -40.36 17.93
N LYS A 414 13.24 -41.02 17.39
CA LYS A 414 13.41 -42.48 17.44
C LYS A 414 14.22 -42.96 18.64
N LYS A 415 14.89 -42.04 19.35
CA LYS A 415 15.79 -42.34 20.49
C LYS A 415 15.19 -42.01 21.86
N GLY A 416 14.04 -41.37 21.91
CA GLY A 416 13.24 -41.17 23.12
C GLY A 416 11.86 -41.74 22.89
#